data_AF-A0A1N7TYE7-F1
#
_entry.id   AF-A0A1N7TYE7-F1
#
_cell.length_a   1.000
_cell.length_b   1.000
_cell.length_c   1.000
_cell.angle_alpha   90.00
_cell.angle_beta   90.00
_cell.angle_gamma   90.00
#
_symmetry.space_group_name_H-M   'P 1'
#
loop_
_entity.id
_entity.type
_entity.pdbx_description
1 polymer ?
#
loop_
_entity_poly.entity_id
_entity_poly.type
_entity_poly.pdbx_seq_one_letter_code
_entity_poly.pdbx_strand_id
1 'polypeptide(L)'
;MSLKDFHSFCETSIGYIIAYAKNNRFFVSVALFAVLACSAVFGALYLHFFENVNIPILVIANHESASYWGQLGDFAGGFLNPLLSFLALMAVLKTMSLQRAEMKAAQQEAKTATQEQRQQTAVYSRQMFESTLFGMLDVHSKILADIKYTGSTNDTSEGRYAIEKIAKSFKETRAYQSGIFFPELVNDEEIQSQIERFCTQWKSSVGHYFRNLYWIMKMIDSSQDIPIDNKDLDILTSNKRRRYTDYLRKRSYTNIVRAQLSDSEMALLQINCLGPYGADLKYYAEKYSLLKPLGEKHFGGWAQYMSSQFNGIAFLGLEYIDADKIMKMTAHRVMRNTSAIRNNS
;
A
#
# COMPACT_ATOMS: atom_id res chain seq x y z
N MET A 1 30.89 54.32 24.01
CA MET A 1 29.58 54.07 23.36
C MET A 1 29.00 55.42 23.01
N SER A 2 28.83 55.73 21.73
CA SER A 2 28.34 57.04 21.27
C SER A 2 26.86 57.18 21.60
N LEU A 3 26.39 58.41 21.86
CA LEU A 3 24.98 58.72 22.11
C LEU A 3 24.06 58.22 20.96
N LYS A 4 24.61 58.14 19.73
CA LYS A 4 23.92 57.59 18.55
C LYS A 4 23.76 56.07 18.60
N ASP A 5 24.75 55.35 19.13
CA ASP A 5 24.68 53.89 19.28
C ASP A 5 23.62 53.50 20.33
N PHE A 6 23.51 54.30 21.39
CA PHE A 6 22.48 54.14 22.42
C PHE A 6 21.06 54.39 21.87
N HIS A 7 20.88 55.43 21.05
CA HIS A 7 19.58 55.73 20.44
C HIS A 7 19.11 54.63 19.47
N SER A 8 20.00 54.13 18.62
CA SER A 8 19.68 53.06 17.67
C SER A 8 19.36 51.74 18.39
N PHE A 9 20.07 51.44 19.49
CA PHE A 9 19.76 50.29 20.35
C PHE A 9 18.37 50.41 21.00
N CYS A 10 18.00 51.61 21.47
CA CYS A 10 16.67 51.87 22.04
C CYS A 10 15.55 51.69 21.01
N GLU A 11 15.67 52.24 19.79
CA GLU A 11 14.64 52.09 18.75
C GLU A 11 14.44 50.63 18.34
N THR A 12 15.54 49.89 18.17
CA THR A 12 15.48 48.47 17.80
C THR A 12 14.83 47.64 18.92
N SER A 13 15.20 47.91 20.18
CA SER A 13 14.63 47.25 21.36
C SER A 13 13.13 47.55 21.53
N ILE A 14 12.71 48.79 21.28
CA ILE A 14 11.29 49.19 21.29
C ILE A 14 10.52 48.44 20.21
N GLY A 15 11.09 48.29 19.01
CA GLY A 15 10.49 47.51 17.92
C GLY A 15 10.24 46.04 18.31
N TYR A 16 11.19 45.39 18.97
CA TYR A 16 11.03 44.02 19.48
C TYR A 16 9.96 43.92 20.59
N ILE A 17 9.93 44.88 21.51
CA ILE A 17 8.94 44.90 22.60
C ILE A 17 7.53 45.10 22.04
N ILE A 18 7.35 45.97 21.05
CA ILE A 18 6.04 46.20 20.40
C ILE A 18 5.59 44.94 19.65
N ALA A 19 6.50 44.27 18.92
CA ALA A 19 6.18 43.02 18.23
C ALA A 19 5.81 41.89 19.22
N TYR A 20 6.55 41.77 20.33
CA TYR A 20 6.26 40.82 21.40
C TYR A 20 4.91 41.11 22.06
N ALA A 21 4.63 42.37 22.37
CA ALA A 21 3.36 42.80 22.95
C ALA A 21 2.17 42.54 22.00
N LYS A 22 2.38 42.68 20.68
CA LYS A 22 1.36 42.39 19.67
C LYS A 22 1.06 40.89 19.54
N ASN A 23 2.04 40.01 19.76
CA ASN A 23 1.83 38.56 19.76
C ASN A 23 1.24 38.05 21.09
N ASN A 24 1.60 38.69 22.21
CA ASN A 24 1.21 38.28 23.56
C ASN A 24 0.23 39.26 24.22
N ARG A 25 -0.69 39.85 23.44
CA ARG A 25 -1.60 40.93 23.88
C ARG A 25 -2.34 40.58 25.18
N PHE A 26 -2.77 39.33 25.34
CA PHE A 26 -3.44 38.89 26.55
C PHE A 26 -2.56 39.01 27.81
N PHE A 27 -1.34 38.47 27.76
CA PHE A 27 -0.41 38.49 28.89
C PHE A 27 0.07 39.91 29.20
N VAL A 28 0.32 40.72 28.16
CA VAL A 28 0.69 42.13 28.34
C VAL A 28 -0.46 42.95 28.93
N SER A 29 -1.71 42.73 28.49
CA SER A 29 -2.88 43.40 29.08
C SER A 29 -3.08 43.00 30.55
N VAL A 30 -2.89 41.73 30.89
CA VAL A 30 -2.95 41.24 32.28
C VAL A 30 -1.85 41.89 33.14
N ALA A 31 -0.62 41.95 32.64
CA ALA A 31 0.49 42.57 33.35
C ALA A 31 0.30 44.09 33.53
N LEU A 32 -0.15 44.80 32.48
CA LEU A 32 -0.45 46.24 32.57
C LEU A 32 -1.57 46.53 33.55
N PHE A 33 -2.62 45.71 33.57
CA PHE A 33 -3.71 45.85 34.53
C PHE A 33 -3.25 45.60 35.97
N ALA A 34 -2.38 44.61 36.20
CA ALA A 34 -1.77 44.38 37.51
C ALA A 34 -0.93 45.59 37.96
N VAL A 35 -0.07 46.13 37.08
CA VAL A 35 0.74 47.31 37.36
C VAL A 35 -0.12 48.54 37.64
N LEU A 36 -1.19 48.73 36.89
CA LEU A 36 -2.13 49.84 37.09
C LEU A 36 -2.86 49.71 38.42
N ALA A 37 -3.32 48.51 38.79
CA ALA A 37 -3.96 48.26 40.07
C ALA A 37 -3.01 48.47 41.25
N CYS A 38 -1.78 47.96 41.16
CA CYS A 38 -0.73 48.23 42.15
C CYS A 38 -0.46 49.74 42.26
N SER A 39 -0.28 50.43 41.13
CA SER A 39 -0.02 51.87 41.09
C SER A 39 -1.18 52.70 41.64
N ALA A 40 -2.42 52.28 41.43
CA ALA A 40 -3.61 52.93 41.99
C ALA A 40 -3.67 52.75 43.52
N VAL A 41 -3.38 51.55 44.03
CA VAL A 41 -3.29 51.30 45.47
C VAL A 41 -2.15 52.11 46.09
N PHE A 42 -0.94 52.02 45.55
CA PHE A 42 0.22 52.80 46.02
C PHE A 42 0.01 54.31 45.89
N GLY A 43 -0.63 54.78 44.82
CA GLY A 43 -0.96 56.18 44.60
C GLY A 43 -2.01 56.71 45.58
N ALA A 44 -3.05 55.92 45.87
CA ALA A 44 -4.03 56.24 46.91
C ALA A 44 -3.37 56.33 48.29
N LEU A 45 -2.44 55.41 48.59
CA LEU A 45 -1.63 55.48 49.80
C LEU A 45 -0.73 56.72 49.82
N TYR A 46 -0.07 57.07 48.72
CA TYR A 46 0.76 58.27 48.63
C TYR A 46 -0.03 59.55 48.89
N LEU A 47 -1.18 59.73 48.24
CA LEU A 47 -2.05 60.89 48.42
C LEU A 47 -2.61 61.00 49.84
N HIS A 48 -2.89 59.87 50.49
CA HIS A 48 -3.34 59.86 51.88
C HIS A 48 -2.25 60.34 52.84
N PHE A 49 -0.99 59.92 52.64
CA PHE A 49 0.13 60.21 53.54
C PHE A 49 0.78 61.58 53.33
N PHE A 50 0.98 61.98 52.07
CA PHE A 50 1.75 63.19 51.74
C PHE A 50 0.85 64.41 51.52
N GLU A 51 -0.38 64.21 51.07
CA GLU A 51 -1.32 65.29 50.73
C GLU A 51 -2.50 65.38 51.73
N ASN A 52 -2.50 64.57 52.81
CA ASN A 52 -3.52 64.52 53.87
C ASN A 52 -4.97 64.32 53.37
N VAL A 53 -5.15 63.64 52.23
CA VAL A 53 -6.49 63.38 51.68
C VAL A 53 -7.16 62.25 52.46
N ASN A 54 -8.29 62.53 53.12
CA ASN A 54 -9.04 61.53 53.87
C ASN A 54 -9.77 60.55 52.92
N ILE A 55 -9.39 59.26 52.97
CA ILE A 55 -10.09 58.20 52.25
C ILE A 55 -11.18 57.63 53.20
N PRO A 56 -12.47 57.72 52.88
CA PRO A 56 -13.57 57.42 53.81
C PRO A 56 -13.67 55.95 54.27
N ILE A 57 -12.95 55.02 53.63
CA ILE A 57 -12.84 53.61 54.04
C ILE A 57 -11.71 53.37 55.06
N LEU A 58 -10.80 54.33 55.23
CA LEU A 58 -9.66 54.31 56.16
C LEU A 58 -9.94 55.31 57.30
N VAL A 59 -10.84 54.98 58.23
CA VAL A 59 -11.11 55.82 59.42
C VAL A 59 -10.21 55.36 60.57
N ILE A 60 -9.03 55.96 60.78
CA ILE A 60 -8.16 55.52 61.89
C ILE A 60 -7.35 56.66 62.54
N ALA A 61 -7.23 56.56 63.87
CA ALA A 61 -6.49 57.42 64.80
C ALA A 61 -5.04 56.89 65.07
N ASN A 62 -4.10 57.83 65.26
CA ASN A 62 -2.69 57.70 65.68
C ASN A 62 -1.66 57.11 64.69
N HIS A 63 -0.72 57.97 64.26
CA HIS A 63 0.20 57.76 63.13
C HIS A 63 1.55 57.13 63.51
N GLU A 64 1.82 56.89 64.80
CA GLU A 64 3.12 56.43 65.31
C GLU A 64 3.17 54.94 65.70
N SER A 65 2.08 54.18 65.51
CA SER A 65 2.01 52.79 65.98
C SER A 65 2.27 51.77 64.87
N ALA A 66 2.93 50.64 65.18
CA ALA A 66 3.07 49.50 64.26
C ALA A 66 1.71 48.96 63.75
N SER A 67 0.62 49.25 64.48
CA SER A 67 -0.77 48.95 64.09
C SER A 67 -1.21 49.70 62.82
N TYR A 68 -0.67 50.90 62.56
CA TYR A 68 -0.96 51.71 61.38
C TYR A 68 -0.41 51.07 60.09
N TRP A 69 0.84 50.61 60.13
CA TRP A 69 1.47 49.86 59.03
C TRP A 69 0.77 48.50 58.81
N GLY A 70 0.26 47.89 59.87
CA GLY A 70 -0.55 46.67 59.80
C GLY A 70 -1.86 46.86 59.01
N GLN A 71 -2.67 47.86 59.36
CA GLN A 71 -3.97 48.11 58.71
C GLN A 71 -3.84 48.52 57.24
N LEU A 72 -2.76 49.23 56.89
CA LEU A 72 -2.44 49.54 55.50
C LEU A 72 -2.03 48.30 54.71
N GLY A 73 -1.20 47.44 55.34
CA GLY A 73 -0.87 46.13 54.81
C GLY A 73 -2.11 45.26 54.60
N ASP A 74 -3.08 45.33 55.50
CA ASP A 74 -4.35 44.61 55.42
C ASP A 74 -5.24 45.12 54.28
N PHE A 75 -5.30 46.44 54.04
CA PHE A 75 -6.02 47.01 52.89
C PHE A 75 -5.37 46.65 51.55
N ALA A 76 -4.05 46.87 51.44
CA ALA A 76 -3.30 46.56 50.22
C ALA A 76 -3.31 45.05 49.93
N GLY A 77 -3.06 44.23 50.95
CA GLY A 77 -3.11 42.76 50.85
C GLY A 77 -4.53 42.25 50.58
N GLY A 78 -5.55 42.85 51.18
CA GLY A 78 -6.95 42.47 51.00
C GLY A 78 -7.48 42.70 49.59
N PHE A 79 -6.97 43.70 48.88
CA PHE A 79 -7.35 43.97 47.48
C PHE A 79 -6.39 43.34 46.46
N LEU A 80 -5.07 43.50 46.65
CA LEU A 80 -4.07 43.04 45.69
C LEU A 80 -3.95 41.52 45.68
N ASN A 81 -4.04 40.82 46.81
CA ASN A 81 -3.88 39.35 46.81
C ASN A 81 -4.98 38.65 46.01
N PRO A 82 -6.28 38.94 46.19
CA PRO A 82 -7.33 38.35 45.35
C PRO A 82 -7.19 38.73 43.87
N LEU A 83 -6.82 39.98 43.58
CA LEU A 83 -6.64 40.45 42.20
C LEU A 83 -5.49 39.73 41.49
N LEU A 84 -4.31 39.68 42.11
CA LEU A 84 -3.14 38.98 41.57
C LEU A 84 -3.38 37.48 41.44
N SER A 85 -4.09 36.87 42.41
CA SER A 85 -4.48 35.46 42.35
C SER A 85 -5.43 35.17 41.18
N PHE A 86 -6.40 36.06 40.92
CA PHE A 86 -7.29 35.95 39.76
C PHE A 86 -6.53 36.07 38.43
N LEU A 87 -5.60 37.02 38.32
CA LEU A 87 -4.77 37.18 37.12
C LEU A 87 -3.84 35.98 36.89
N ALA A 88 -3.28 35.40 37.95
CA ALA A 88 -2.49 34.18 37.88
C ALA A 88 -3.34 32.99 37.37
N LEU A 89 -4.56 32.83 37.89
CA LEU A 89 -5.50 31.82 37.42
C LEU A 89 -5.84 32.01 35.93
N MET A 90 -6.13 33.25 35.50
CA MET A 90 -6.41 33.58 34.10
C MET A 90 -5.24 33.26 33.17
N ALA A 91 -4.02 33.55 33.60
CA ALA A 91 -2.80 33.19 32.86
C ALA A 91 -2.68 31.66 32.71
N VAL A 92 -2.89 30.90 33.79
CA VAL A 92 -2.86 29.42 33.77
C VAL A 92 -3.94 28.86 32.85
N LEU A 93 -5.18 29.36 32.91
CA LEU A 93 -6.27 28.93 32.03
C LEU A 93 -5.95 29.20 30.56
N LYS A 94 -5.34 30.36 30.26
CA LYS A 94 -4.92 30.67 28.89
C LYS A 94 -3.81 29.72 28.41
N THR A 95 -2.81 29.46 29.24
CA THR A 95 -1.74 28.50 28.93
C THR A 95 -2.30 27.10 28.70
N MET A 96 -3.22 26.64 29.55
CA MET A 96 -3.89 25.34 29.38
C MET A 96 -4.70 25.29 28.08
N SER A 97 -5.35 26.39 27.69
CA SER A 97 -6.07 26.48 26.41
C SER A 97 -5.13 26.39 25.22
N LEU A 98 -3.96 27.03 25.27
CA LEU A 98 -2.96 26.96 24.20
C LEU A 98 -2.39 25.55 24.08
N GLN A 99 -1.99 24.94 25.20
CA GLN A 99 -1.51 23.56 25.26
C GLN A 99 -2.55 22.58 24.71
N ARG A 100 -3.83 22.74 25.05
CA ARG A 100 -4.92 21.91 24.48
C ARG A 100 -5.05 22.08 22.97
N ALA A 101 -4.89 23.30 22.45
CA ALA A 101 -4.95 23.57 21.02
C ALA A 101 -3.75 22.94 20.28
N GLU A 102 -2.54 23.08 20.81
CA GLU A 102 -1.32 22.46 20.28
C GLU A 102 -1.42 20.93 20.29
N MET A 103 -1.89 20.33 21.38
CA MET A 103 -2.09 18.88 21.47
C MET A 103 -3.11 18.37 20.44
N LYS A 104 -4.19 19.12 20.19
CA LYS A 104 -5.16 18.77 19.14
C LYS A 104 -4.56 18.86 17.75
N ALA A 105 -3.76 19.90 17.48
CA ALA A 105 -3.05 20.04 16.20
C ALA A 105 -2.06 18.89 15.99
N ALA A 106 -1.26 18.55 17.01
CA ALA A 106 -0.31 17.44 16.99
C ALA A 106 -1.01 16.08 16.78
N GLN A 107 -2.16 15.84 17.42
CA GLN A 107 -2.96 14.63 17.20
C GLN A 107 -3.48 14.54 15.76
N GLN A 108 -3.90 15.67 15.18
CA GLN A 108 -4.41 15.70 13.80
C GLN A 108 -3.29 15.47 12.78
N GLU A 109 -2.12 16.05 13.01
CA GLU A 109 -0.92 15.83 12.19
C GLU A 109 -0.47 14.36 12.27
N ALA A 110 -0.42 13.77 13.47
CA ALA A 110 -0.08 12.37 13.66
C ALA A 110 -1.05 11.41 12.93
N LYS A 111 -2.35 11.72 12.93
CA LYS A 111 -3.36 10.96 12.16
C LYS A 111 -3.10 11.05 10.65
N THR A 112 -2.79 12.24 10.17
CA THR A 112 -2.51 12.50 8.74
C THR A 112 -1.23 11.77 8.32
N ALA A 113 -0.15 11.88 9.10
CA ALA A 113 1.10 11.17 8.89
C ALA A 113 0.91 9.65 8.89
N THR A 114 0.09 9.11 9.80
CA THR A 114 -0.24 7.68 9.82
C THR A 114 -0.96 7.24 8.53
N GLN A 115 -1.87 8.07 8.01
CA GLN A 115 -2.58 7.78 6.76
C GLN A 115 -1.66 7.82 5.55
N GLU A 116 -0.78 8.82 5.47
CA GLU A 116 0.24 8.92 4.42
C GLU A 116 1.20 7.73 4.46
N GLN A 117 1.66 7.33 5.65
CA GLN A 117 2.51 6.15 5.83
C GLN A 117 1.83 4.86 5.34
N ARG A 118 0.52 4.70 5.56
CA ARG A 118 -0.24 3.57 5.02
C ARG A 118 -0.26 3.57 3.49
N GLN A 119 -0.46 4.74 2.88
CA GLN A 119 -0.44 4.86 1.41
C GLN A 119 0.96 4.56 0.85
N GLN A 120 2.01 5.07 1.49
CA GLN A 120 3.40 4.77 1.12
C GLN A 120 3.70 3.26 1.23
N THR A 121 3.22 2.59 2.27
CA THR A 121 3.39 1.13 2.43
C THR A 121 2.73 0.35 1.28
N ALA A 122 1.56 0.80 0.80
CA ALA A 122 0.89 0.17 -0.34
C ALA A 122 1.66 0.40 -1.66
N VAL A 123 2.20 1.61 -1.89
CA VAL A 123 3.05 1.90 -3.06
C VAL A 123 4.33 1.08 -3.01
N TYR A 124 4.99 1.04 -1.86
CA TYR A 124 6.22 0.28 -1.65
C TYR A 124 6.01 -1.21 -1.87
N SER A 125 4.93 -1.81 -1.32
CA SER A 125 4.65 -3.24 -1.52
C SER A 125 4.39 -3.57 -2.99
N ARG A 126 3.72 -2.67 -3.73
CA ARG A 126 3.55 -2.81 -5.18
C ARG A 126 4.89 -2.75 -5.93
N GLN A 127 5.75 -1.79 -5.60
CA GLN A 127 7.09 -1.68 -6.22
C GLN A 127 7.94 -2.92 -5.95
N MET A 128 7.95 -3.42 -4.70
CA MET A 128 8.66 -4.65 -4.34
C MET A 128 8.14 -5.87 -5.09
N PHE A 129 6.82 -5.98 -5.24
CA PHE A 129 6.21 -7.03 -6.04
C PHE A 129 6.62 -6.93 -7.52
N GLU A 130 6.52 -5.74 -8.13
CA GLU A 130 6.89 -5.51 -9.52
C GLU A 130 8.38 -5.79 -9.76
N SER A 131 9.26 -5.33 -8.87
CA SER A 131 10.70 -5.63 -8.92
C SER A 131 10.97 -7.13 -8.85
N THR A 132 10.27 -7.85 -7.96
CA THR A 132 10.41 -9.31 -7.83
C THR A 132 9.91 -10.01 -9.10
N LEU A 133 8.79 -9.57 -9.66
CA LEU A 133 8.23 -10.12 -10.89
C LEU A 133 9.18 -9.96 -12.07
N PHE A 134 9.72 -8.76 -12.28
CA PHE A 134 10.67 -8.53 -13.36
C PHE A 134 11.98 -9.29 -13.15
N GLY A 135 12.45 -9.42 -11.91
CA GLY A 135 13.58 -10.30 -11.58
C GLY A 135 13.30 -11.78 -11.93
N MET A 136 12.11 -12.30 -11.63
CA MET A 136 11.74 -13.66 -12.02
C MET A 136 11.59 -13.82 -13.54
N LEU A 137 11.09 -12.81 -14.25
CA LEU A 137 11.02 -12.83 -15.72
C LEU A 137 12.41 -12.82 -16.37
N ASP A 138 13.37 -12.10 -15.79
CA ASP A 138 14.77 -12.15 -16.22
C ASP A 138 15.37 -13.55 -16.01
N VAL A 139 15.14 -14.16 -14.84
CA VAL A 139 15.52 -15.56 -14.58
C VAL A 139 14.84 -16.51 -15.57
N HIS A 140 13.56 -16.32 -15.89
CA HIS A 140 12.84 -17.12 -16.87
C HIS A 140 13.45 -17.02 -18.27
N SER A 141 13.85 -15.81 -18.69
CA SER A 141 14.55 -15.60 -19.96
C SER A 141 15.93 -16.26 -20.00
N LYS A 142 16.65 -16.29 -18.88
CA LYS A 142 17.93 -17.01 -18.77
C LYS A 142 17.73 -18.52 -18.84
N ILE A 143 16.75 -19.04 -18.12
CA ILE A 143 16.38 -20.47 -18.21
C ILE A 143 16.01 -20.82 -19.65
N LEU A 144 15.25 -19.97 -20.35
CA LEU A 144 14.94 -20.15 -21.77
C LEU A 144 16.22 -20.26 -22.61
N ALA A 145 17.16 -19.31 -22.44
CA ALA A 145 18.43 -19.30 -23.18
C ALA A 145 19.26 -20.58 -22.98
N ASP A 146 19.23 -21.15 -21.77
CA ASP A 146 19.97 -22.37 -21.43
C ASP A 146 19.35 -23.67 -21.99
N ILE A 147 18.12 -23.63 -22.52
CA ILE A 147 17.47 -24.80 -23.11
C ILE A 147 18.23 -25.22 -24.36
N LYS A 148 18.59 -26.50 -24.43
CA LYS A 148 19.30 -27.09 -25.57
C LYS A 148 18.47 -28.16 -26.26
N TYR A 149 18.61 -28.20 -27.58
CA TYR A 149 18.14 -29.26 -28.44
C TYR A 149 19.32 -29.80 -29.23
N THR A 150 19.50 -31.13 -29.21
CA THR A 150 20.53 -31.81 -29.99
C THR A 150 19.87 -32.75 -30.99
N GLY A 151 19.95 -32.40 -32.27
CA GLY A 151 19.46 -33.23 -33.38
C GLY A 151 20.43 -34.35 -33.77
N SER A 152 20.09 -35.10 -34.81
CA SER A 152 20.84 -36.28 -35.27
C SER A 152 22.17 -35.96 -35.99
N THR A 153 22.36 -34.73 -36.47
CA THR A 153 23.49 -34.33 -37.34
C THR A 153 24.34 -33.19 -36.74
N ASN A 154 24.66 -33.24 -35.44
CA ASN A 154 25.32 -32.13 -34.73
C ASN A 154 24.59 -30.77 -34.84
N ASP A 155 23.32 -30.75 -35.26
CA ASP A 155 22.45 -29.57 -35.23
C ASP A 155 22.06 -29.30 -33.76
N THR A 156 22.87 -28.49 -33.09
CA THR A 156 22.59 -28.01 -31.74
C THR A 156 21.92 -26.65 -31.84
N SER A 157 20.73 -26.54 -31.27
CA SER A 157 20.03 -25.26 -31.11
C SER A 157 19.91 -24.94 -29.62
N GLU A 158 19.96 -23.65 -29.29
CA GLU A 158 19.80 -23.15 -27.92
C GLU A 158 18.68 -22.12 -27.87
N GLY A 159 18.19 -21.84 -26.67
CA GLY A 159 17.21 -20.78 -26.45
C GLY A 159 15.87 -21.05 -27.12
N ARG A 160 15.31 -19.98 -27.72
CA ARG A 160 14.03 -20.01 -28.41
C ARG A 160 14.01 -20.96 -29.61
N TYR A 161 15.13 -21.11 -30.32
CA TYR A 161 15.25 -22.07 -31.42
C TYR A 161 15.21 -23.52 -30.94
N ALA A 162 15.80 -23.81 -29.77
CA ALA A 162 15.67 -25.13 -29.15
C ALA A 162 14.22 -25.46 -28.83
N ILE A 163 13.48 -24.52 -28.23
CA ILE A 163 12.04 -24.67 -27.97
C ILE A 163 11.26 -24.92 -29.26
N GLU A 164 11.53 -24.17 -30.33
CA GLU A 164 10.88 -24.37 -31.63
C GLU A 164 11.14 -25.78 -32.18
N LYS A 165 12.39 -26.26 -32.14
CA LYS A 165 12.77 -27.61 -32.58
C LYS A 165 12.11 -28.70 -31.73
N ILE A 166 12.05 -28.51 -30.40
CA ILE A 166 11.34 -29.43 -29.49
C ILE A 166 9.85 -29.49 -29.84
N ALA A 167 9.19 -28.33 -29.98
CA ALA A 167 7.77 -28.26 -30.37
C ALA A 167 7.52 -28.90 -31.75
N LYS A 168 8.43 -28.68 -32.70
CA LYS A 168 8.37 -29.30 -34.03
C LYS A 168 8.51 -30.83 -33.95
N SER A 169 9.42 -31.33 -33.11
CA SER A 169 9.65 -32.77 -32.95
C SER A 169 8.39 -33.51 -32.46
N PHE A 170 7.52 -32.85 -31.68
CA PHE A 170 6.21 -33.39 -31.32
C PHE A 170 5.32 -33.59 -32.57
N LYS A 171 5.27 -32.58 -33.44
CA LYS A 171 4.51 -32.64 -34.69
C LYS A 171 5.09 -33.62 -35.71
N GLU A 172 6.36 -33.98 -35.59
CA GLU A 172 7.02 -34.98 -36.45
C GLU A 172 6.83 -36.43 -35.95
N THR A 173 6.23 -36.62 -34.77
CA THR A 173 5.92 -37.97 -34.28
C THR A 173 4.94 -38.69 -35.21
N ARG A 174 5.13 -40.00 -35.39
CA ARG A 174 4.24 -40.83 -36.21
C ARG A 174 2.79 -40.73 -35.74
N ALA A 175 2.54 -40.73 -34.44
CA ALA A 175 1.20 -40.62 -33.89
C ALA A 175 0.52 -39.30 -34.28
N TYR A 176 1.23 -38.17 -34.16
CA TYR A 176 0.68 -36.87 -34.55
C TYR A 176 0.42 -36.79 -36.05
N GLN A 177 1.38 -37.23 -36.88
CA GLN A 177 1.23 -37.26 -38.34
C GLN A 177 0.05 -38.14 -38.76
N SER A 178 -0.03 -39.38 -38.24
CA SER A 178 -1.16 -40.27 -38.51
C SER A 178 -2.49 -39.65 -38.11
N GLY A 179 -2.55 -38.92 -36.99
CA GLY A 179 -3.76 -38.26 -36.55
C GLY A 179 -4.15 -37.01 -37.33
N ILE A 180 -3.26 -36.48 -38.17
CA ILE A 180 -3.62 -35.48 -39.18
C ILE A 180 -4.26 -36.17 -40.39
N PHE A 181 -3.68 -37.27 -40.87
CA PHE A 181 -4.17 -37.97 -42.07
C PHE A 181 -5.45 -38.77 -41.81
N PHE A 182 -5.61 -39.33 -40.61
CA PHE A 182 -6.75 -40.18 -40.24
C PHE A 182 -7.32 -39.78 -38.88
N PRO A 183 -8.00 -38.63 -38.76
CA PRO A 183 -8.49 -38.11 -37.48
C PRO A 183 -9.46 -39.06 -36.77
N GLU A 184 -10.26 -39.80 -37.54
CA GLU A 184 -11.29 -40.73 -37.04
C GLU A 184 -10.72 -41.98 -36.36
N LEU A 185 -9.44 -42.28 -36.59
CA LEU A 185 -8.77 -43.47 -36.04
C LEU A 185 -7.94 -43.17 -34.79
N VAL A 186 -7.90 -41.91 -34.37
CA VAL A 186 -7.12 -41.49 -33.19
C VAL A 186 -7.98 -41.60 -31.95
N ASN A 187 -7.61 -42.51 -31.04
CA ASN A 187 -8.24 -42.58 -29.73
C ASN A 187 -7.59 -41.59 -28.75
N ASP A 188 -8.39 -41.02 -27.86
CA ASP A 188 -7.99 -40.13 -26.77
C ASP A 188 -6.87 -40.74 -25.89
N GLU A 189 -6.93 -42.06 -25.65
CA GLU A 189 -5.89 -42.78 -24.89
C GLU A 189 -4.53 -42.78 -25.59
N GLU A 190 -4.50 -42.91 -26.93
CA GLU A 190 -3.27 -42.86 -27.69
C GLU A 190 -2.68 -41.45 -27.67
N ILE A 191 -3.52 -40.42 -27.84
CA ILE A 191 -3.08 -39.02 -27.73
C ILE A 191 -2.45 -38.77 -26.36
N GLN A 192 -3.13 -39.17 -25.29
CA GLN A 192 -2.63 -38.99 -23.93
C GLN A 192 -1.31 -39.73 -23.70
N SER A 193 -1.20 -40.99 -24.14
CA SER A 193 0.04 -41.77 -24.04
C SER A 193 1.21 -41.08 -24.74
N GLN A 194 0.97 -40.49 -25.91
CA GLN A 194 2.00 -39.78 -26.67
C GLN A 194 2.40 -38.46 -26.00
N ILE A 195 1.45 -37.72 -25.43
CA ILE A 195 1.73 -36.52 -24.63
C ILE A 195 2.61 -36.87 -23.41
N GLU A 196 2.27 -37.94 -22.69
CA GLU A 196 3.02 -38.39 -21.51
C GLU A 196 4.44 -38.82 -21.85
N ARG A 197 4.60 -39.61 -22.93
CA ARG A 197 5.91 -40.01 -23.45
C ARG A 197 6.76 -38.81 -23.84
N PHE A 198 6.18 -37.86 -24.58
CA PHE A 198 6.86 -36.65 -24.99
C PHE A 198 7.28 -35.77 -23.80
N CYS A 199 6.38 -35.57 -22.83
CA CYS A 199 6.68 -34.81 -21.61
C CYS A 199 7.79 -35.48 -20.78
N THR A 200 7.80 -36.81 -20.73
CA THR A 200 8.82 -37.57 -20.01
C THR A 200 10.17 -37.48 -20.71
N GLN A 201 10.20 -37.58 -22.04
CA GLN A 201 11.41 -37.44 -22.86
C GLN A 201 12.08 -36.07 -22.67
N TRP A 202 11.31 -34.98 -22.71
CA TRP A 202 11.84 -33.62 -22.64
C TRP A 202 11.89 -33.02 -21.22
N LYS A 203 11.58 -33.83 -20.19
CA LYS A 203 11.49 -33.37 -18.80
C LYS A 203 12.75 -32.65 -18.31
N SER A 204 13.93 -33.18 -18.64
CA SER A 204 15.22 -32.59 -18.25
C SER A 204 15.46 -31.23 -18.91
N SER A 205 15.04 -31.06 -20.17
CA SER A 205 15.25 -29.83 -20.94
C SER A 205 14.25 -28.73 -20.59
N VAL A 206 12.96 -29.04 -20.51
CA VAL A 206 11.89 -28.00 -20.36
C VAL A 206 11.20 -28.00 -19.00
N GLY A 207 11.49 -28.99 -18.14
CA GLY A 207 10.82 -29.11 -16.83
C GLY A 207 11.12 -27.95 -15.88
N HIS A 208 12.37 -27.45 -15.87
CA HIS A 208 12.74 -26.28 -15.07
C HIS A 208 12.08 -25.00 -15.58
N TYR A 209 11.97 -24.84 -16.89
CA TYR A 209 11.29 -23.72 -17.55
C TYR A 209 9.82 -23.63 -17.14
N PHE A 210 9.04 -24.71 -17.29
CA PHE A 210 7.62 -24.70 -16.92
C PHE A 210 7.39 -24.57 -15.41
N ARG A 211 8.29 -25.13 -14.58
CA ARG A 211 8.23 -24.94 -13.13
C ARG A 211 8.48 -23.49 -12.75
N ASN A 212 9.42 -22.80 -13.40
CA ASN A 212 9.65 -21.38 -13.18
C ASN A 212 8.42 -20.56 -13.59
N LEU A 213 7.86 -20.82 -14.78
CA LEU A 213 6.61 -20.18 -15.23
C LEU A 213 5.46 -20.39 -14.24
N TYR A 214 5.30 -21.61 -13.70
CA TYR A 214 4.34 -21.88 -12.63
C TYR A 214 4.55 -20.98 -11.41
N TRP A 215 5.79 -20.81 -10.95
CA TRP A 215 6.08 -19.97 -9.79
C TRP A 215 5.82 -18.49 -10.06
N ILE A 216 6.12 -17.99 -11.27
CA ILE A 216 5.76 -16.63 -11.69
C ILE A 216 4.24 -16.46 -11.62
N MET A 217 3.49 -17.36 -12.26
CA MET A 217 2.03 -17.30 -12.28
C MET A 217 1.42 -17.41 -10.88
N LYS A 218 1.97 -18.29 -10.03
CA LYS A 218 1.57 -18.46 -8.64
C LYS A 218 1.86 -17.23 -7.81
N MET A 219 3.01 -16.58 -8.00
CA MET A 219 3.35 -15.34 -7.29
C MET A 219 2.36 -14.23 -7.64
N ILE A 220 2.03 -14.06 -8.93
CA ILE A 220 1.04 -13.07 -9.36
C ILE A 220 -0.33 -13.37 -8.73
N ASP A 221 -0.78 -14.63 -8.80
CA ASP A 221 -2.07 -15.07 -8.26
C ASP A 221 -2.18 -14.91 -6.75
N SER A 222 -1.08 -15.11 -6.04
CA SER A 222 -0.98 -15.06 -4.57
C SER A 222 -0.70 -13.66 -4.03
N SER A 223 -0.35 -12.69 -4.89
CA SER A 223 -0.12 -11.31 -4.46
C SER A 223 -1.36 -10.76 -3.76
N GLN A 224 -1.19 -10.23 -2.55
CA GLN A 224 -2.30 -9.78 -1.71
C GLN A 224 -3.06 -8.60 -2.34
N ASP A 225 -4.32 -8.47 -1.94
CA ASP A 225 -5.19 -7.33 -2.23
C ASP A 225 -4.59 -6.04 -1.65
N ILE A 226 -4.53 -4.99 -2.46
CA ILE A 226 -4.42 -3.63 -1.93
C ILE A 226 -5.77 -3.33 -1.26
N PRO A 227 -5.81 -2.89 0.02
CA PRO A 227 -7.06 -2.54 0.68
C PRO A 227 -7.77 -1.43 -0.11
N ILE A 228 -8.95 -1.76 -0.65
CA ILE A 228 -9.86 -0.76 -1.23
C ILE A 228 -10.69 -0.22 -0.06
N ASP A 229 -10.45 1.03 0.33
CA ASP A 229 -11.20 1.73 1.37
C ASP A 229 -12.59 2.13 0.82
N ASN A 230 -13.48 1.15 0.66
CA ASN A 230 -14.87 1.39 0.28
C ASN A 230 -15.75 1.27 1.52
N LYS A 231 -15.99 2.40 2.20
CA LYS A 231 -16.87 2.47 3.38
C LYS A 231 -18.37 2.37 3.05
N ASP A 232 -18.79 2.57 1.80
CA ASP A 232 -20.20 2.84 1.48
C ASP A 232 -20.84 1.90 0.43
N LEU A 233 -20.50 0.60 0.41
CA LEU A 233 -21.13 -0.34 -0.54
C LEU A 233 -21.55 -1.66 0.12
N ASP A 234 -22.75 -2.13 -0.24
CA ASP A 234 -23.31 -3.43 0.15
C ASP A 234 -22.26 -4.55 0.09
N ILE A 235 -22.07 -5.26 1.21
CA ILE A 235 -20.91 -6.11 1.49
C ILE A 235 -20.76 -7.26 0.46
N LEU A 236 -21.88 -7.77 -0.04
CA LEU A 236 -21.88 -8.87 -1.02
C LEU A 236 -21.49 -8.37 -2.42
N THR A 237 -22.07 -7.26 -2.85
CA THR A 237 -21.76 -6.60 -4.13
C THR A 237 -20.31 -6.08 -4.14
N SER A 238 -19.84 -5.56 -2.99
CA SER A 238 -18.47 -5.09 -2.82
C SER A 238 -17.45 -6.23 -2.90
N ASN A 239 -17.75 -7.41 -2.33
CA ASN A 239 -16.89 -8.58 -2.42
C ASN A 239 -16.79 -9.13 -3.85
N LYS A 240 -17.90 -9.21 -4.59
CA LYS A 240 -17.88 -9.67 -6.00
C LYS A 240 -17.04 -8.73 -6.86
N ARG A 241 -17.29 -7.42 -6.74
CA ARG A 241 -16.58 -6.37 -7.47
C ARG A 241 -15.10 -6.33 -7.10
N ARG A 242 -14.76 -6.41 -5.81
CA ARG A 242 -13.38 -6.45 -5.31
C ARG A 242 -12.60 -7.62 -5.90
N ARG A 243 -13.16 -8.82 -5.87
CA ARG A 243 -12.53 -10.02 -6.45
C ARG A 243 -12.30 -9.88 -7.95
N TYR A 244 -13.25 -9.29 -8.68
CA TYR A 244 -13.09 -9.05 -10.11
C TYR A 244 -12.04 -7.99 -10.40
N THR A 245 -12.01 -6.88 -9.66
CA THR A 245 -10.97 -5.85 -9.79
C THR A 245 -9.58 -6.41 -9.49
N ASP A 246 -9.43 -7.25 -8.45
CA ASP A 246 -8.16 -7.93 -8.16
C ASP A 246 -7.77 -8.88 -9.30
N TYR A 247 -8.72 -9.65 -9.84
CA TYR A 247 -8.48 -10.47 -11.02
C TYR A 247 -7.99 -9.64 -12.22
N LEU A 248 -8.60 -8.49 -12.52
CA LEU A 248 -8.19 -7.60 -13.60
C LEU A 248 -6.74 -7.11 -13.41
N ARG A 249 -6.39 -6.70 -12.19
CA ARG A 249 -5.03 -6.29 -11.84
C ARG A 249 -4.03 -7.43 -12.04
N LYS A 250 -4.32 -8.61 -11.50
CA LYS A 250 -3.48 -9.81 -11.66
C LYS A 250 -3.34 -10.19 -13.13
N ARG A 251 -4.44 -10.14 -13.88
CA ARG A 251 -4.46 -10.40 -15.31
C ARG A 251 -3.58 -9.43 -16.11
N SER A 252 -3.51 -8.17 -15.69
CA SER A 252 -2.60 -7.19 -16.31
C SER A 252 -1.15 -7.66 -16.22
N TYR A 253 -0.71 -8.17 -15.06
CA TYR A 253 0.64 -8.73 -14.91
C TYR A 253 0.81 -10.03 -15.69
N THR A 254 -0.17 -10.94 -15.67
CA THR A 254 -0.05 -12.18 -16.45
C THR A 254 -0.07 -11.93 -17.95
N ASN A 255 -0.70 -10.84 -18.42
CA ASN A 255 -0.61 -10.43 -19.83
C ASN A 255 0.83 -10.04 -20.20
N ILE A 256 1.58 -9.42 -19.30
CA ILE A 256 3.02 -9.14 -19.49
C ILE A 256 3.78 -10.46 -19.62
N VAL A 257 3.53 -11.43 -18.74
CA VAL A 257 4.13 -12.78 -18.83
C VAL A 257 3.79 -13.43 -20.16
N ARG A 258 2.51 -13.44 -20.55
CA ARG A 258 2.04 -14.04 -21.81
C ARG A 258 2.68 -13.40 -23.04
N ALA A 259 2.90 -12.09 -23.03
CA ALA A 259 3.53 -11.38 -24.14
C ALA A 259 5.00 -11.81 -24.38
N GLN A 260 5.65 -12.42 -23.39
CA GLN A 260 7.01 -12.97 -23.55
C GLN A 260 7.01 -14.36 -24.19
N LEU A 261 5.88 -15.09 -24.18
CA LEU A 261 5.80 -16.45 -24.70
C LEU A 261 5.62 -16.44 -26.22
N SER A 262 6.49 -17.15 -26.93
CA SER A 262 6.28 -17.46 -28.35
C SER A 262 5.20 -18.52 -28.57
N ASP A 263 4.72 -18.65 -29.80
CA ASP A 263 3.76 -19.69 -30.18
C ASP A 263 4.28 -21.11 -29.88
N SER A 264 5.58 -21.37 -30.09
CA SER A 264 6.21 -22.65 -29.74
C SER A 264 6.25 -22.89 -28.23
N GLU A 265 6.52 -21.85 -27.44
CA GLU A 265 6.46 -21.92 -25.96
C GLU A 265 5.03 -22.19 -25.48
N MET A 266 4.03 -21.54 -26.08
CA MET A 266 2.61 -21.77 -25.76
C MET A 266 2.13 -23.16 -26.20
N ALA A 267 2.60 -23.67 -27.34
CA ALA A 267 2.31 -25.04 -27.78
C ALA A 267 2.88 -26.07 -26.79
N LEU A 268 4.14 -25.91 -26.37
CA LEU A 268 4.74 -26.77 -25.35
C LEU A 268 4.08 -26.59 -23.98
N LEU A 269 3.61 -25.40 -23.63
CA LEU A 269 2.81 -25.16 -22.43
C LEU A 269 1.53 -25.98 -22.45
N GLN A 270 0.79 -25.98 -23.57
CA GLN A 270 -0.43 -26.76 -23.71
C GLN A 270 -0.14 -28.27 -23.56
N ILE A 271 0.90 -28.77 -24.23
CA ILE A 271 1.35 -30.17 -24.10
C ILE A 271 1.75 -30.48 -22.64
N ASN A 272 2.55 -29.63 -22.01
CA ASN A 272 3.01 -29.82 -20.64
C ASN A 272 1.84 -29.89 -19.65
N CYS A 273 0.85 -29.02 -19.81
CA CYS A 273 -0.37 -28.97 -18.99
C CYS A 273 -1.22 -30.24 -19.07
N LEU A 274 -1.17 -30.97 -20.19
CA LEU A 274 -1.84 -32.28 -20.38
C LEU A 274 -0.95 -33.46 -19.97
N GLY A 275 0.35 -33.23 -19.85
CA GLY A 275 1.29 -34.21 -19.33
C GLY A 275 1.21 -34.40 -17.80
N PRO A 276 1.99 -35.36 -17.28
CA PRO A 276 1.87 -35.82 -15.89
C PRO A 276 2.32 -34.79 -14.85
N TYR A 277 3.02 -33.72 -15.28
CA TYR A 277 3.64 -32.73 -14.39
C TYR A 277 3.01 -31.34 -14.46
N GLY A 278 2.07 -31.09 -15.38
CA GLY A 278 1.59 -29.73 -15.69
C GLY A 278 0.23 -29.37 -15.10
N ALA A 279 -0.42 -30.25 -14.34
CA ALA A 279 -1.78 -30.02 -13.81
C ALA A 279 -1.91 -28.73 -12.99
N ASP A 280 -0.86 -28.38 -12.26
CA ASP A 280 -0.77 -27.19 -11.40
C ASP A 280 -0.63 -25.90 -12.22
N LEU A 281 0.15 -25.94 -13.31
CA LEU A 281 0.33 -24.84 -14.25
C LEU A 281 -0.90 -24.65 -15.13
N LYS A 282 -1.61 -25.74 -15.47
CA LYS A 282 -2.85 -25.74 -16.24
C LYS A 282 -3.89 -24.79 -15.66
N TYR A 283 -4.07 -24.78 -14.34
CA TYR A 283 -5.00 -23.85 -13.68
C TYR A 283 -4.72 -22.40 -14.05
N TYR A 284 -3.44 -21.98 -14.05
CA TYR A 284 -3.06 -20.62 -14.38
C TYR A 284 -3.17 -20.33 -15.88
N ALA A 285 -2.82 -21.32 -16.71
CA ALA A 285 -3.00 -21.24 -18.15
C ALA A 285 -4.46 -20.97 -18.53
N GLU A 286 -5.39 -21.64 -17.85
CA GLU A 286 -6.83 -21.43 -18.00
C GLU A 286 -7.28 -20.09 -17.43
N LYS A 287 -7.02 -19.82 -16.14
CA LYS A 287 -7.55 -18.64 -15.43
C LYS A 287 -7.14 -17.31 -16.07
N TYR A 288 -5.92 -17.25 -16.60
CA TYR A 288 -5.32 -16.04 -17.14
C TYR A 288 -5.23 -16.03 -18.67
N SER A 289 -5.88 -16.99 -19.33
CA SER A 289 -5.95 -17.07 -20.79
C SER A 289 -4.58 -17.09 -21.46
N LEU A 290 -3.65 -17.90 -20.94
CA LEU A 290 -2.27 -17.95 -21.47
C LEU A 290 -2.22 -18.46 -22.92
N LEU A 291 -3.20 -19.25 -23.35
CA LEU A 291 -3.26 -19.85 -24.69
C LEU A 291 -4.07 -19.00 -25.70
N LYS A 292 -4.54 -17.81 -25.31
CA LYS A 292 -5.31 -16.90 -26.20
C LYS A 292 -4.61 -16.67 -27.55
N PRO A 293 -3.30 -16.34 -27.61
CA PRO A 293 -2.64 -16.10 -28.90
C PRO A 293 -2.48 -17.36 -29.75
N LEU A 294 -2.24 -18.51 -29.10
CA LEU A 294 -2.07 -19.80 -29.77
C LEU A 294 -3.36 -20.25 -30.48
N GLY A 295 -4.50 -20.05 -29.81
CA GLY A 295 -5.82 -20.43 -30.28
C GLY A 295 -6.11 -21.93 -30.21
N GLU A 296 -7.39 -22.29 -30.31
CA GLU A 296 -7.86 -23.68 -30.12
C GLU A 296 -7.46 -24.63 -31.25
N LYS A 297 -7.13 -24.10 -32.43
CA LYS A 297 -6.90 -24.89 -33.66
C LYS A 297 -5.44 -25.21 -33.94
N HIS A 298 -4.51 -24.78 -33.09
CA HIS A 298 -3.06 -24.88 -33.35
C HIS A 298 -2.58 -26.32 -33.61
N PHE A 299 -3.20 -27.30 -32.97
CA PHE A 299 -2.83 -28.72 -33.07
C PHE A 299 -3.53 -29.49 -34.20
N GLY A 300 -4.24 -28.82 -35.12
CA GLY A 300 -4.80 -29.45 -36.32
C GLY A 300 -5.75 -30.60 -35.98
N GLY A 301 -5.48 -31.81 -36.48
CA GLY A 301 -6.30 -33.01 -36.22
C GLY A 301 -6.45 -33.35 -34.73
N TRP A 302 -5.51 -32.93 -33.88
CA TRP A 302 -5.57 -33.15 -32.43
C TRP A 302 -6.24 -32.00 -31.68
N ALA A 303 -6.66 -30.93 -32.36
CA ALA A 303 -7.23 -29.75 -31.72
C ALA A 303 -8.47 -30.06 -30.86
N GLN A 304 -9.33 -30.99 -31.30
CA GLN A 304 -10.52 -31.38 -30.56
C GLN A 304 -10.15 -31.95 -29.18
N TYR A 305 -9.20 -32.88 -29.12
CA TYR A 305 -8.70 -33.40 -27.86
C TYR A 305 -7.96 -32.31 -27.06
N MET A 306 -6.93 -31.72 -27.66
CA MET A 306 -6.01 -30.80 -26.98
C MET A 306 -6.71 -29.59 -26.35
N SER A 307 -7.73 -29.05 -27.00
CA SER A 307 -8.45 -27.86 -26.52
C SER A 307 -9.63 -28.21 -25.60
N SER A 308 -10.32 -29.34 -25.82
CA SER A 308 -11.44 -29.76 -24.95
C SER A 308 -11.02 -30.12 -23.54
N GLN A 309 -9.75 -30.52 -23.36
CA GLN A 309 -9.19 -30.77 -22.04
C GLN A 309 -9.03 -29.49 -21.20
N PHE A 310 -9.14 -28.29 -21.78
CA PHE A 310 -9.02 -27.02 -21.07
C PHE A 310 -10.36 -26.35 -20.87
N ASN A 311 -10.47 -25.55 -19.82
CA ASN A 311 -11.54 -24.55 -19.76
C ASN A 311 -11.37 -23.55 -20.90
N GLY A 312 -12.44 -23.27 -21.65
CA GLY A 312 -12.42 -22.33 -22.80
C GLY A 312 -11.86 -20.94 -22.48
N ILE A 313 -11.89 -20.50 -21.21
CA ILE A 313 -11.23 -19.25 -20.76
C ILE A 313 -9.75 -19.22 -21.14
N ALA A 314 -9.06 -20.36 -21.22
CA ALA A 314 -7.66 -20.47 -21.64
C ALA A 314 -7.37 -19.77 -22.98
N PHE A 315 -8.36 -19.74 -23.87
CA PHE A 315 -8.25 -19.21 -25.24
C PHE A 315 -8.97 -17.88 -25.45
N LEU A 316 -9.72 -17.38 -24.47
CA LEU A 316 -10.59 -16.21 -24.63
C LEU A 316 -9.94 -14.87 -24.27
N GLY A 317 -10.39 -13.83 -24.95
CA GLY A 317 -10.17 -12.44 -24.55
C GLY A 317 -10.93 -12.01 -23.30
N LEU A 318 -10.49 -10.91 -22.68
CA LEU A 318 -11.13 -10.36 -21.47
C LEU A 318 -12.57 -9.96 -21.75
N GLU A 319 -12.83 -9.46 -22.95
CA GLU A 319 -14.12 -9.07 -23.49
C GLU A 319 -15.18 -10.20 -23.44
N TYR A 320 -14.77 -11.47 -23.32
CA TYR A 320 -15.66 -12.64 -23.26
C TYR A 320 -15.69 -13.33 -21.89
N ILE A 321 -15.06 -12.74 -20.87
CA ILE A 321 -14.89 -13.36 -19.54
C ILE A 321 -15.68 -12.57 -18.50
N ASP A 322 -16.79 -13.15 -18.05
CA ASP A 322 -17.60 -12.63 -16.95
C ASP A 322 -17.00 -12.96 -15.57
N ALA A 323 -17.41 -12.20 -14.56
CA ALA A 323 -16.96 -12.37 -13.19
C ALA A 323 -17.37 -13.71 -12.57
N ASP A 324 -18.51 -14.28 -12.99
CA ASP A 324 -19.06 -15.51 -12.40
C ASP A 324 -18.26 -16.74 -12.82
N LYS A 325 -17.81 -16.82 -14.07
CA LYS A 325 -16.92 -17.88 -14.56
C LYS A 325 -15.60 -17.89 -13.79
N ILE A 326 -15.01 -16.72 -13.53
CA ILE A 326 -13.76 -16.61 -12.75
C ILE A 326 -13.97 -17.06 -11.29
N MET A 327 -15.11 -16.72 -10.70
CA MET A 327 -15.43 -17.16 -9.33
C MET A 327 -15.65 -18.67 -9.25
N LYS A 328 -16.34 -19.26 -10.23
CA LYS A 328 -16.51 -20.71 -10.32
C LYS A 328 -15.14 -21.41 -10.40
N MET A 329 -14.24 -20.97 -11.27
CA MET A 329 -12.89 -21.56 -11.39
C MET A 329 -12.09 -21.48 -10.08
N THR A 330 -12.17 -20.35 -9.40
CA THR A 330 -11.47 -20.15 -8.12
C THR A 330 -12.02 -21.09 -7.04
N ALA A 331 -13.35 -21.26 -6.98
CA ALA A 331 -13.98 -22.19 -6.05
C ALA A 331 -13.58 -23.65 -6.30
N HIS A 332 -13.55 -24.09 -7.57
CA HIS A 332 -13.13 -25.45 -7.94
C HIS A 332 -11.70 -25.76 -7.51
N ARG A 333 -10.78 -24.79 -7.64
CA ARG A 333 -9.40 -24.97 -7.16
C ARG A 333 -9.32 -25.13 -5.65
N VAL A 334 -10.05 -24.30 -4.90
CA VAL A 334 -10.08 -24.41 -3.43
C VAL A 334 -10.60 -25.78 -3.03
N MET A 335 -11.71 -26.23 -3.61
CA MET A 335 -12.26 -27.57 -3.35
C MET A 335 -11.25 -28.67 -3.65
N ARG A 336 -10.57 -28.64 -4.80
CA ARG A 336 -9.53 -29.61 -5.18
C ARG A 336 -8.39 -29.66 -4.15
N ASN A 337 -7.91 -28.49 -3.72
CA ASN A 337 -6.84 -28.40 -2.73
C ASN A 337 -7.31 -28.91 -1.36
N THR A 338 -8.54 -28.61 -0.95
CA THR A 338 -9.10 -29.09 0.33
C THR A 338 -9.34 -30.61 0.32
N SER A 339 -9.79 -31.19 -0.81
CA SER A 339 -9.93 -32.65 -0.94
C SER A 339 -8.58 -33.36 -0.94
N ALA A 340 -7.54 -32.77 -1.55
CA ALA A 340 -6.19 -33.34 -1.52
C ALA A 340 -5.59 -33.35 -0.11
N ILE A 341 -5.89 -32.32 0.70
CA ILE A 341 -5.46 -32.27 2.11
C ILE A 341 -6.18 -33.34 2.94
N ARG A 342 -7.50 -33.52 2.76
CA ARG A 342 -8.28 -34.54 3.48
C ARG A 342 -7.89 -35.98 3.15
N ASN A 343 -7.43 -36.25 1.94
CA ASN A 343 -7.00 -37.59 1.54
C ASN A 343 -5.57 -37.93 1.99
N ASN A 344 -4.80 -36.93 2.43
CA ASN A 344 -3.42 -37.07 2.90
C ASN A 344 -3.28 -36.86 4.43
N SER A 345 -4.40 -36.66 5.14
CA SER A 345 -4.52 -36.59 6.60
C SER A 345 -5.24 -37.81 7.13
#